data_AF-A0AAW2PFU1-F1
#
_entry.id   AF-A0AAW2PFU1-F1
#
_cell.length_a   1.000
_cell.length_b   1.000
_cell.length_c   1.000
_cell.angle_alpha   90.00
_cell.angle_beta   90.00
_cell.angle_gamma   90.00
#
_symmetry.space_group_name_H-M   'P 1'
#
loop_
_entity.id
_entity.type
_entity.pdbx_description
1 polymer ?
#
loop_
_entity_poly.entity_id
_entity_poly.type
_entity_poly.pdbx_seq_one_letter_code
_entity_poly.pdbx_strand_id
1 'polypeptide(L)'
;MFVGDSLSLNQWQSLTCMLHVAAPQALYTLHTKDGLSTFTFPEYDVSLKFIRNAFLVDIKVEGRGRVLRLDSISTGKIWRGFNLLIFNSWHWWLHTGRKQHWDWIAYGNNTVKDMDRLVAYKKALNTWAKWIDSNIDPTKTRLFFQGVSPDHGRSTADNCGGRTRPLKRPGSPHPAEVVLENVLRGMGKTVHLLNVTRISQVRIDGHPSVYGHGGHRDMDCSHWCLSGVPDIWNQFLYFMLIH
;
A
#
# COMPACT_ATOMS: atom_id res chain seq x y z
N MET A 1 11.67 4.13 -1.54
CA MET A 1 10.76 4.46 -0.44
C MET A 1 9.39 3.88 -0.73
N PHE A 2 8.79 3.21 0.25
CA PHE A 2 7.42 2.75 0.25
C PHE A 2 6.52 3.82 0.87
N VAL A 3 5.42 4.14 0.20
CA VAL A 3 4.44 5.14 0.66
C VAL A 3 3.05 4.52 0.53
N GLY A 4 2.38 4.30 1.65
CA GLY A 4 1.05 3.70 1.56
C GLY A 4 0.46 3.29 2.88
N ASP A 5 -0.41 2.30 2.82
CA ASP A 5 -1.09 1.76 3.98
C ASP A 5 -0.29 0.64 4.67
N SER A 6 -0.93 -0.15 5.54
CA SER A 6 -0.26 -1.23 6.26
C SER A 6 0.24 -2.37 5.36
N LEU A 7 -0.25 -2.50 4.12
CA LEU A 7 0.27 -3.49 3.17
C LEU A 7 1.59 -3.05 2.54
N SER A 8 1.81 -1.74 2.39
CA SER A 8 3.15 -1.21 2.09
C SER A 8 4.15 -1.52 3.20
N LEU A 9 3.73 -1.43 4.47
CA LEU A 9 4.58 -1.83 5.58
C LEU A 9 4.92 -3.32 5.49
N ASN A 10 3.92 -4.16 5.18
CA ASN A 10 4.08 -5.60 5.04
C ASN A 10 5.08 -5.95 3.92
N GLN A 11 5.00 -5.28 2.76
CA GLN A 11 5.97 -5.44 1.66
C GLN A 11 7.36 -4.92 2.02
N TRP A 12 7.46 -3.76 2.68
CA TRP A 12 8.74 -3.19 3.12
C TRP A 12 9.45 -4.09 4.15
N GLN A 13 8.70 -4.67 5.10
CA GLN A 13 9.24 -5.63 6.07
C GLN A 13 9.75 -6.89 5.37
N SER A 14 8.98 -7.45 4.43
CA SER A 14 9.41 -8.58 3.60
C SER A 14 10.73 -8.28 2.88
N LEU A 15 10.83 -7.13 2.18
CA LEU A 15 12.03 -6.79 1.44
C LEU A 15 13.24 -6.62 2.37
N THR A 16 13.02 -6.01 3.54
CA THR A 16 14.05 -5.87 4.58
C THR A 16 14.57 -7.24 5.03
N CYS A 17 13.69 -8.19 5.31
CA CYS A 17 14.07 -9.56 5.65
C CYS A 17 14.82 -10.26 4.50
N MET A 18 14.34 -10.14 3.26
CA MET A 18 14.98 -10.74 2.10
C MET A 18 16.41 -10.22 1.90
N LEU A 19 16.63 -8.90 2.04
CA LEU A 19 17.95 -8.30 1.94
C LEU A 19 18.87 -8.72 3.09
N HIS A 20 18.34 -8.80 4.32
CA HIS A 20 19.10 -9.29 5.45
C HIS A 20 19.55 -10.75 5.27
N VAL A 21 18.69 -11.62 4.74
CA VAL A 21 19.05 -13.01 4.45
C VAL A 21 20.06 -13.11 3.30
N ALA A 22 19.96 -12.23 2.28
CA ALA A 22 20.88 -12.22 1.16
C ALA A 22 22.30 -11.74 1.54
N ALA A 23 22.41 -10.88 2.55
CA ALA A 23 23.68 -10.37 3.07
C ALA A 23 23.73 -10.46 4.62
N PRO A 24 23.79 -11.68 5.19
CA PRO A 24 23.57 -11.89 6.63
C PRO A 24 24.69 -11.33 7.51
N GLN A 25 25.89 -11.13 6.95
CA GLN A 25 27.04 -10.56 7.64
C GLN A 25 27.15 -9.04 7.48
N ALA A 26 26.38 -8.45 6.56
CA ALA A 26 26.44 -7.01 6.33
C ALA A 26 25.77 -6.27 7.49
N LEU A 27 26.46 -5.23 7.98
CA LEU A 27 25.92 -4.38 9.03
C LEU A 27 24.71 -3.61 8.52
N TYR A 28 23.70 -3.47 9.36
CA TYR A 28 22.51 -2.68 9.05
C TYR A 28 22.11 -1.80 10.23
N THR A 29 21.35 -0.74 9.93
CA THR A 29 20.63 0.03 10.96
C THR A 29 19.15 -0.01 10.67
N LEU A 30 18.34 -0.05 11.72
CA LEU A 30 16.89 -0.03 11.63
C LEU A 30 16.35 0.91 12.70
N HIS A 31 15.66 1.96 12.29
CA HIS A 31 15.05 2.91 13.21
C HIS A 31 13.80 3.55 12.62
N THR A 32 12.93 4.03 13.49
CA THR A 32 11.77 4.83 13.11
C THR A 32 11.85 6.16 13.81
N LYS A 33 11.78 7.25 13.04
CA LYS A 33 11.76 8.62 13.57
C LYS A 33 10.66 9.39 12.85
N ASP A 34 9.80 10.07 13.61
CA ASP A 34 8.71 10.91 13.09
C ASP A 34 7.80 10.16 12.08
N GLY A 35 7.55 8.87 12.33
CA GLY A 35 6.73 8.01 11.47
C GLY A 35 7.43 7.49 10.20
N LEU A 36 8.67 7.91 9.93
CA LEU A 36 9.51 7.40 8.85
C LEU A 36 10.36 6.25 9.36
N SER A 37 10.07 5.04 8.91
CA SER A 37 10.89 3.86 9.18
C SER A 37 12.01 3.78 8.16
N THR A 38 13.26 3.65 8.62
CA THR A 38 14.45 3.57 7.77
C THR A 38 15.24 2.32 8.14
N PHE A 39 15.48 1.50 7.13
CA PHE A 39 16.43 0.40 7.16
C PHE A 39 17.58 0.74 6.21
N THR A 40 18.81 0.74 6.70
CA THR A 40 20.00 1.13 5.91
C THR A 40 21.02 0.01 5.93
N PHE A 41 21.56 -0.30 4.74
CA PHE A 41 22.75 -1.11 4.52
C PHE A 41 23.91 -0.19 4.10
N PRO A 42 24.78 0.23 5.04
CA PRO A 42 25.84 1.19 4.73
C PRO A 42 26.86 0.67 3.71
N GLU A 43 27.20 -0.62 3.77
CA GLU A 43 28.15 -1.27 2.86
C GLU A 43 27.73 -1.15 1.38
N TYR A 44 26.42 -1.14 1.12
CA TYR A 44 25.85 -1.06 -0.22
C TYR A 44 25.38 0.36 -0.58
N ASP A 45 25.49 1.33 0.33
CA ASP A 45 24.88 2.66 0.23
C ASP A 45 23.37 2.59 -0.13
N VAL A 46 22.66 1.63 0.45
CA VAL A 46 21.24 1.40 0.20
C VAL A 46 20.41 1.71 1.44
N SER A 47 19.31 2.44 1.26
CA SER A 47 18.31 2.61 2.30
C SER A 47 16.89 2.34 1.82
N LEU A 48 16.16 1.55 2.60
CA LEU A 48 14.75 1.25 2.43
C LEU A 48 13.98 2.06 3.44
N LYS A 49 13.11 2.95 2.95
CA LYS A 49 12.26 3.77 3.80
C LYS A 49 10.80 3.44 3.61
N PHE A 50 10.04 3.47 4.69
CA PHE A 50 8.59 3.38 4.70
C PHE A 50 7.99 4.57 5.45
N ILE A 51 6.99 5.19 4.84
CA ILE A 51 6.14 6.19 5.49
C ILE A 51 4.68 5.85 5.25
N ARG A 52 3.90 5.84 6.33
CA ARG A 52 2.48 5.58 6.24
C ARG A 52 1.73 6.80 5.71
N ASN A 53 1.12 6.64 4.55
CA ASN A 53 0.12 7.56 4.01
C ASN A 53 -0.96 6.72 3.31
N ALA A 54 -1.89 6.18 4.10
CA ALA A 54 -2.81 5.14 3.66
C ALA A 54 -3.73 5.55 2.50
N PHE A 55 -4.06 6.83 2.39
CA PHE A 55 -4.98 7.36 1.38
C PHE A 55 -4.25 8.16 0.29
N LEU A 56 -2.92 8.34 0.42
CA LEU A 56 -2.07 9.21 -0.40
C LEU A 56 -2.42 10.72 -0.39
N VAL A 57 -3.55 11.06 0.21
CA VAL A 57 -4.08 12.42 0.39
C VAL A 57 -4.24 12.76 1.87
N ASP A 58 -4.48 14.03 2.16
CA ASP A 58 -4.49 14.54 3.53
C ASP A 58 -5.76 14.13 4.30
N ILE A 59 -5.58 13.84 5.60
CA ILE A 59 -6.65 13.94 6.60
C ILE A 59 -6.32 15.13 7.50
N LYS A 60 -7.24 16.09 7.60
CA LYS A 60 -7.06 17.31 8.41
C LYS A 60 -8.11 17.39 9.50
N VAL A 61 -7.73 17.89 10.68
CA VAL A 61 -8.70 18.22 11.73
C VAL A 61 -9.22 19.63 11.44
N GLU A 62 -10.52 19.73 11.18
CA GLU A 62 -11.25 20.98 10.96
C GLU A 62 -12.31 21.14 12.04
N GLY A 63 -13.00 22.29 12.12
CA GLY A 63 -14.03 22.54 13.14
C GLY A 63 -15.17 21.51 13.21
N ARG A 64 -15.34 20.70 12.16
CA ARG A 64 -16.33 19.61 12.05
C ARG A 64 -15.80 18.20 12.34
N GLY A 65 -14.52 18.07 12.70
CA GLY A 65 -13.82 16.80 12.93
C GLY A 65 -12.74 16.50 11.90
N ARG A 66 -12.37 15.23 11.76
CA ARG A 66 -11.36 14.75 10.82
C ARG A 66 -11.94 14.71 9.41
N VAL A 67 -11.33 15.40 8.46
CA VAL A 67 -11.78 15.52 7.07
C VAL A 67 -10.76 14.87 6.15
N LEU A 68 -11.16 13.82 5.43
CA LEU A 68 -10.37 13.25 4.34
C LEU A 68 -10.51 14.17 3.11
N ARG A 69 -9.44 14.90 2.77
CA ARG A 69 -9.43 15.83 1.64
C ARG A 69 -8.86 15.16 0.41
N LEU A 70 -9.74 14.75 -0.50
CA LEU A 70 -9.38 13.99 -1.70
C LEU A 70 -8.56 14.78 -2.72
N ASP A 71 -8.47 16.10 -2.57
CA ASP A 71 -7.79 17.06 -3.45
C ASP A 71 -6.55 17.72 -2.82
N SER A 72 -6.04 17.18 -1.71
CA SER A 72 -4.93 17.78 -0.96
C SER A 72 -3.83 16.77 -0.64
N ILE A 73 -2.57 17.13 -0.93
CA ILE A 73 -1.37 16.33 -0.63
C ILE A 73 -0.31 17.24 -0.02
N SER A 74 -0.31 17.37 1.30
CA SER A 74 0.68 18.16 2.05
C SER A 74 1.99 17.41 2.26
N THR A 75 1.92 16.08 2.35
CA THR A 75 3.08 15.21 2.62
C THR A 75 3.93 14.94 1.38
N GLY A 76 3.50 15.29 0.17
CA GLY A 76 4.20 14.91 -1.07
C GLY A 76 5.67 15.35 -1.13
N LYS A 77 6.03 16.45 -0.44
CA LYS A 77 7.42 16.96 -0.39
C LYS A 77 8.42 15.90 0.09
N ILE A 78 8.02 15.01 1.02
CA ILE A 78 8.92 13.97 1.55
C ILE A 78 9.19 12.82 0.57
N TRP A 79 8.47 12.73 -0.55
CA TRP A 79 8.67 11.70 -1.57
C TRP A 79 9.73 12.10 -2.60
N ARG A 80 10.11 13.38 -2.66
CA ARG A 80 11.10 13.86 -3.63
C ARG A 80 12.50 13.39 -3.28
N GLY A 81 13.35 13.24 -4.30
CA GLY A 81 14.76 12.89 -4.13
C GLY A 81 15.04 11.39 -3.94
N PHE A 82 14.01 10.54 -3.91
CA PHE A 82 14.19 9.09 -3.87
C PHE A 82 14.42 8.51 -5.26
N ASN A 83 15.34 7.54 -5.38
CA ASN A 83 15.59 6.84 -6.64
C ASN A 83 14.44 5.91 -7.04
N LEU A 84 13.73 5.36 -6.05
CA LEU A 84 12.58 4.49 -6.23
C LEU A 84 11.44 4.93 -5.30
N LEU A 85 10.24 5.08 -5.85
CA LEU A 85 9.01 5.26 -5.08
C LEU A 85 8.03 4.13 -5.37
N ILE A 86 7.54 3.49 -4.32
CA ILE A 86 6.59 2.37 -4.40
C ILE A 86 5.36 2.77 -3.60
N PHE A 87 4.28 3.08 -4.31
CA PHE A 87 3.04 3.52 -3.70
C PHE A 87 2.08 2.35 -3.48
N ASN A 88 1.26 2.39 -2.44
CA ASN A 88 0.11 1.52 -2.29
C ASN A 88 -1.03 2.27 -1.60
N SER A 89 -2.26 1.96 -1.97
CA SER A 89 -3.43 2.46 -1.27
C SER A 89 -4.64 1.64 -1.65
N TRP A 90 -5.28 0.94 -0.70
CA TRP A 90 -6.64 0.41 -0.88
C TRP A 90 -7.25 -0.10 0.43
N HIS A 91 -6.50 -0.89 1.19
CA HIS A 91 -7.03 -1.67 2.30
C HIS A 91 -7.76 -0.81 3.34
N TRP A 92 -7.24 0.40 3.60
CA TRP A 92 -7.80 1.31 4.59
C TRP A 92 -9.03 2.08 4.12
N TRP A 93 -9.29 2.15 2.81
CA TRP A 93 -10.52 2.76 2.27
C TRP A 93 -11.77 2.00 2.68
N LEU A 94 -11.60 0.73 3.04
CA LEU A 94 -12.67 -0.18 3.42
C LEU A 94 -13.05 -0.06 4.91
N HIS A 95 -12.31 0.72 5.69
CA HIS A 95 -12.58 0.90 7.11
C HIS A 95 -13.87 1.69 7.35
N THR A 96 -14.70 1.18 8.25
CA THR A 96 -15.95 1.80 8.69
C THR A 96 -16.02 1.83 10.23
N GLY A 97 -16.97 2.60 10.77
CA GLY A 97 -17.19 2.69 12.22
C GLY A 97 -15.93 3.16 12.97
N ARG A 98 -15.56 2.46 14.04
CA ARG A 98 -14.40 2.81 14.88
C ARG A 98 -13.05 2.72 14.14
N LYS A 99 -12.96 1.94 13.06
CA LYS A 99 -11.75 1.81 12.24
C LYS A 99 -11.63 2.95 11.22
N GLN A 100 -12.68 3.75 11.01
CA GLN A 100 -12.67 4.84 10.02
C GLN A 100 -11.83 6.02 10.51
N HIS A 101 -10.91 6.47 9.66
CA HIS A 101 -9.93 7.52 10.00
C HIS A 101 -10.43 8.95 9.74
N TRP A 102 -11.63 9.10 9.20
CA TRP A 102 -12.25 10.38 8.89
C TRP A 102 -13.70 10.40 9.37
N ASP A 103 -14.19 11.61 9.64
CA ASP A 103 -15.57 11.89 10.02
C ASP A 103 -16.36 12.50 8.85
N TRP A 104 -15.67 13.07 7.87
CA TRP A 104 -16.18 13.69 6.65
C TRP A 104 -15.21 13.49 5.48
N ILE A 105 -15.72 13.56 4.25
CA ILE A 105 -14.93 13.54 3.01
C ILE A 105 -15.16 14.84 2.26
N ALA A 106 -14.09 15.50 1.85
CA ALA A 106 -14.13 16.75 1.09
C ALA A 106 -13.42 16.63 -0.27
N TYR A 107 -13.97 17.33 -1.25
CA TYR A 107 -13.38 17.51 -2.58
C TYR A 107 -13.86 18.84 -3.19
N GLY A 108 -12.94 19.76 -3.42
CA GLY A 108 -13.26 21.15 -3.73
C GLY A 108 -14.06 21.79 -2.59
N ASN A 109 -15.17 22.46 -2.96
CA ASN A 109 -16.07 23.10 -1.99
C ASN A 109 -17.11 22.14 -1.40
N ASN A 110 -17.19 20.90 -1.89
CA ASN A 110 -18.18 19.93 -1.42
C ASN A 110 -17.61 19.12 -0.25
N THR A 111 -18.35 19.05 0.85
CA THR A 111 -18.06 18.16 1.97
C THR A 111 -19.28 17.32 2.29
N VAL A 112 -19.10 16.00 2.33
CA VAL A 112 -20.15 15.02 2.58
C VAL A 112 -19.77 14.14 3.76
N LYS A 113 -20.76 13.56 4.45
CA LYS A 113 -20.52 12.69 5.58
C LYS A 113 -19.75 11.44 5.17
N ASP A 114 -20.13 10.89 4.02
CA ASP A 114 -19.47 9.74 3.44
C ASP A 114 -19.60 9.73 1.91
N MET A 115 -18.82 8.86 1.25
CA MET A 115 -18.75 8.72 -0.20
C MET A 115 -18.51 7.26 -0.59
N ASP A 116 -19.05 6.86 -1.74
CA ASP A 116 -18.70 5.58 -2.36
C ASP A 116 -17.16 5.41 -2.43
N ARG A 117 -16.67 4.23 -2.04
CA ARG A 117 -15.23 4.00 -1.88
C ARG A 117 -14.47 4.03 -3.18
N LEU A 118 -15.06 3.54 -4.26
CA LEU A 118 -14.42 3.58 -5.58
C LEU A 118 -14.40 5.00 -6.13
N VAL A 119 -15.46 5.79 -5.90
CA VAL A 119 -15.50 7.21 -6.27
C VAL A 119 -14.46 8.01 -5.49
N ALA A 120 -14.39 7.83 -4.17
CA ALA A 120 -13.43 8.54 -3.32
C ALA A 120 -11.98 8.16 -3.68
N TYR A 121 -11.73 6.85 -3.86
CA TYR A 121 -10.43 6.32 -4.27
C TYR A 121 -9.99 6.89 -5.63
N LYS A 122 -10.88 6.88 -6.63
CA LYS A 122 -10.60 7.47 -7.95
C LYS A 122 -10.24 8.96 -7.84
N LYS A 123 -10.96 9.74 -7.03
CA LYS A 123 -10.67 11.17 -6.84
C LYS A 123 -9.30 11.39 -6.21
N ALA A 124 -8.98 10.67 -5.13
CA ALA A 124 -7.67 10.77 -4.48
C ALA A 124 -6.52 10.32 -5.38
N LEU A 125 -6.67 9.21 -6.11
CA LEU A 125 -5.67 8.76 -7.07
C LEU A 125 -5.45 9.77 -8.20
N ASN A 126 -6.49 10.46 -8.69
CA ASN A 126 -6.31 11.52 -9.67
C ASN A 126 -5.52 12.72 -9.11
N THR A 127 -5.73 13.06 -7.83
CA THR A 127 -4.93 14.09 -7.15
C THR A 127 -3.47 13.64 -7.00
N TRP A 128 -3.24 12.41 -6.59
CA TRP A 128 -1.89 11.81 -6.51
C TRP A 128 -1.20 11.77 -7.87
N ALA A 129 -1.90 11.33 -8.92
CA ALA A 129 -1.38 11.28 -10.28
C ALA A 129 -0.93 12.66 -10.77
N LYS A 130 -1.77 13.68 -10.63
CA LYS A 130 -1.42 15.07 -10.96
C LYS A 130 -0.21 15.57 -10.17
N TRP A 131 -0.13 15.20 -8.89
CA TRP A 131 1.02 15.54 -8.07
C TRP A 131 2.29 14.89 -8.61
N ILE A 132 2.27 13.59 -8.93
CA ILE A 132 3.42 12.90 -9.52
C ILE A 132 3.85 13.56 -10.84
N ASP A 133 2.90 13.81 -11.74
CA ASP A 133 3.11 14.46 -13.03
C ASP A 133 3.71 15.86 -12.92
N SER A 134 3.44 16.57 -11.82
CA SER A 134 3.97 17.91 -11.59
C SER A 134 5.28 17.93 -10.80
N ASN A 135 5.61 16.87 -10.03
CA ASN A 135 6.63 16.97 -8.97
C ASN A 135 7.79 15.97 -9.04
N ILE A 136 7.67 14.87 -9.81
CA ILE A 136 8.72 13.83 -9.85
C ILE A 136 9.43 13.78 -11.20
N ASP A 137 10.75 13.84 -11.22
CA ASP A 137 11.53 13.67 -12.45
C ASP A 137 11.73 12.17 -12.76
N PRO A 138 11.10 11.61 -13.82
CA PRO A 138 11.21 10.18 -14.12
C PRO A 138 12.61 9.76 -14.60
N THR A 139 13.48 10.72 -14.96
CA THR A 139 14.88 10.42 -15.29
C THR A 139 15.73 10.11 -14.05
N LYS A 140 15.25 10.52 -12.87
CA LYS A 140 15.93 10.34 -11.58
C LYS A 140 15.22 9.35 -10.66
N THR A 141 13.91 9.20 -10.82
CA THR A 141 13.06 8.40 -9.94
C THR A 141 12.25 7.40 -10.74
N ARG A 142 12.44 6.10 -10.47
CA ARG A 142 11.55 5.05 -10.96
C ARG A 142 10.30 4.97 -10.07
N LEU A 143 9.14 4.94 -10.71
CA LEU A 143 7.83 5.00 -10.05
C LEU A 143 7.13 3.65 -10.16
N PHE A 144 6.68 3.13 -9.02
CA PHE A 144 5.89 1.91 -8.92
C PHE A 144 4.61 2.16 -8.15
N PHE A 145 3.55 1.44 -8.51
CA PHE A 145 2.36 1.30 -7.71
C PHE A 145 2.12 -0.19 -7.43
N GLN A 146 2.13 -0.57 -6.16
CA GLN A 146 1.73 -1.90 -5.71
C GLN A 146 0.22 -2.06 -5.92
N GLY A 147 -0.16 -3.01 -6.78
CA GLY A 147 -1.55 -3.37 -7.02
C GLY A 147 -2.30 -3.73 -5.74
N VAL A 148 -3.62 -3.73 -5.84
CA VAL A 148 -4.53 -3.95 -4.71
C VAL A 148 -4.28 -5.31 -4.08
N SER A 149 -3.98 -5.31 -2.78
CA SER A 149 -3.96 -6.54 -1.96
C SER A 149 -5.40 -6.95 -1.64
N PRO A 150 -5.83 -8.17 -2.01
CA PRO A 150 -7.18 -8.66 -1.68
C PRO A 150 -7.32 -8.98 -0.19
N ASP A 151 -8.55 -8.86 0.32
CA ASP A 151 -8.95 -9.40 1.62
C ASP A 151 -9.75 -10.70 1.44
N HIS A 152 -9.56 -11.65 2.36
CA HIS A 152 -10.29 -12.91 2.41
C HIS A 152 -11.20 -13.00 3.64
N GLY A 153 -11.65 -11.86 4.16
CA GLY A 153 -12.43 -11.79 5.41
C GLY A 153 -13.88 -11.32 5.27
N ARG A 154 -14.30 -10.84 4.09
CA ARG A 154 -15.59 -10.14 3.94
C ARG A 154 -16.82 -11.05 3.78
N SER A 155 -16.63 -12.34 3.53
CA SER A 155 -17.73 -13.32 3.54
C SER A 155 -17.54 -14.29 4.71
N THR A 156 -18.58 -14.44 5.54
CA THR A 156 -18.54 -15.29 6.74
C THR A 156 -18.44 -16.78 6.41
N ALA A 157 -18.79 -17.19 5.20
CA ALA A 157 -18.76 -18.59 4.76
C ALA A 157 -17.35 -19.09 4.35
N ASP A 158 -16.46 -18.21 3.90
CA ASP A 158 -15.14 -18.58 3.36
C ASP A 158 -14.03 -17.61 3.81
N ASN A 159 -13.90 -17.42 5.13
CA ASN A 159 -12.77 -16.65 5.67
C ASN A 159 -11.44 -17.44 5.64
N CYS A 160 -10.33 -16.76 5.94
CA CYS A 160 -8.99 -17.35 5.95
C CYS A 160 -8.70 -18.30 7.14
N GLY A 161 -9.66 -18.50 8.06
CA GLY A 161 -9.53 -19.40 9.21
C GLY A 161 -9.24 -20.85 8.80
N GLY A 162 -8.15 -21.41 9.31
CA GLY A 162 -7.78 -22.82 9.08
C GLY A 162 -7.39 -23.16 7.64
N ARG A 163 -7.22 -22.16 6.76
CA ARG A 163 -6.83 -22.37 5.37
C ARG A 163 -5.32 -22.59 5.28
N THR A 164 -4.94 -23.74 4.74
CA THR A 164 -3.52 -24.16 4.61
C THR A 164 -3.12 -24.42 3.16
N ARG A 165 -4.01 -24.17 2.21
CA ARG A 165 -3.77 -24.34 0.78
C ARG A 165 -4.35 -23.17 -0.02
N PRO A 166 -3.71 -22.78 -1.14
CA PRO A 166 -4.26 -21.79 -2.05
C PRO A 166 -5.62 -22.19 -2.62
N LEU A 167 -6.42 -21.20 -3.00
CA LEU A 167 -7.58 -21.39 -3.85
C LEU A 167 -7.17 -21.87 -5.24
N LYS A 168 -8.01 -22.66 -5.88
CA LYS A 168 -7.73 -23.21 -7.22
C LYS A 168 -7.76 -22.16 -8.33
N ARG A 169 -8.53 -21.09 -8.15
CA ARG A 169 -8.75 -20.04 -9.15
C ARG A 169 -8.87 -18.68 -8.46
N PRO A 170 -8.37 -17.60 -9.09
CA PRO A 170 -8.62 -16.25 -8.60
C PRO A 170 -10.10 -15.88 -8.75
N GLY A 171 -10.54 -14.90 -7.97
CA GLY A 171 -11.87 -14.32 -8.09
C GLY A 171 -12.03 -13.44 -9.34
N SER A 172 -13.14 -12.69 -9.38
CA SER A 172 -13.36 -11.66 -10.39
C SER A 172 -12.31 -10.55 -10.29
N PRO A 173 -12.09 -9.77 -11.37
CA PRO A 173 -11.26 -8.57 -11.32
C PRO A 173 -11.65 -7.68 -10.15
N HIS A 174 -10.64 -7.20 -9.41
CA HIS A 174 -10.88 -6.37 -8.24
C HIS A 174 -11.27 -4.94 -8.68
N PRO A 175 -12.45 -4.41 -8.31
CA PRO A 175 -12.92 -3.12 -8.83
C PRO A 175 -11.96 -1.95 -8.59
N ALA A 176 -11.29 -1.93 -7.44
CA ALA A 176 -10.28 -0.90 -7.15
C ALA A 176 -9.01 -1.03 -8.00
N GLU A 177 -8.63 -2.25 -8.41
CA GLU A 177 -7.49 -2.44 -9.31
C GLU A 177 -7.82 -1.86 -10.68
N VAL A 178 -9.05 -2.08 -11.16
CA VAL A 178 -9.54 -1.47 -12.40
C VAL A 178 -9.54 0.06 -12.31
N VAL A 179 -9.91 0.64 -11.17
CA VAL A 179 -9.81 2.10 -10.95
C VAL A 179 -8.36 2.57 -11.00
N LEU A 180 -7.43 1.85 -10.35
CA LEU A 180 -6.01 2.15 -10.36
C LEU A 180 -5.45 2.10 -11.79
N GLU A 181 -5.65 1.00 -12.51
CA GLU A 181 -5.21 0.83 -13.91
C GLU A 181 -5.73 1.96 -14.82
N ASN A 182 -6.98 2.38 -14.63
CA ASN A 182 -7.55 3.51 -15.37
C ASN A 182 -6.85 4.84 -15.08
N VAL A 183 -6.49 5.11 -13.82
CA VAL A 183 -5.75 6.32 -13.46
C VAL A 183 -4.33 6.26 -14.02
N LEU A 184 -3.63 5.14 -13.86
CA LEU A 184 -2.25 4.98 -14.34
C LEU A 184 -2.15 5.16 -15.87
N ARG A 185 -3.13 4.65 -16.62
CA ARG A 185 -3.19 4.85 -18.08
C ARG A 185 -3.36 6.32 -18.51
N GLY A 186 -3.92 7.15 -17.63
CA GLY A 186 -4.14 8.57 -17.90
C GLY A 186 -3.02 9.49 -17.43
N MET A 187 -1.95 8.95 -16.84
CA MET A 187 -0.84 9.74 -16.32
C MET A 187 0.11 10.20 -17.42
N GLY A 188 0.68 11.40 -17.26
CA GLY A 188 1.73 11.89 -18.14
C GLY A 188 3.07 11.17 -17.92
N LYS A 189 3.35 10.76 -16.68
CA LYS A 189 4.54 9.98 -16.32
C LYS A 189 4.20 8.50 -16.18
N THR A 190 5.09 7.66 -16.69
CA THR A 190 4.97 6.21 -16.53
C THR A 190 5.14 5.82 -15.07
N VAL A 191 4.13 5.15 -14.53
CA VAL A 191 4.20 4.46 -13.25
C VAL A 191 3.99 2.97 -13.50
N HIS A 192 4.95 2.16 -13.07
CA HIS A 192 4.92 0.73 -13.25
C HIS A 192 3.97 0.09 -12.23
N LEU A 193 2.93 -0.60 -12.72
CA LEU A 193 2.05 -1.38 -11.88
C LEU A 193 2.72 -2.69 -11.49
N LEU A 194 2.96 -2.91 -10.20
CA LEU A 194 3.23 -4.24 -9.66
C LEU A 194 1.88 -4.97 -9.57
N ASN A 195 1.47 -5.62 -10.66
CA ASN A 195 0.16 -6.28 -10.75
C ASN A 195 0.14 -7.57 -9.92
N VAL A 196 -0.02 -7.40 -8.61
CA VAL A 196 0.00 -8.48 -7.62
C VAL A 196 -1.39 -8.94 -7.21
N THR A 197 -2.44 -8.24 -7.61
CA THR A 197 -3.81 -8.50 -7.14
C THR A 197 -4.27 -9.91 -7.45
N ARG A 198 -4.21 -10.32 -8.73
CA ARG A 198 -4.74 -11.61 -9.18
C ARG A 198 -3.96 -12.80 -8.63
N ILE A 199 -2.64 -12.69 -8.52
CA ILE A 199 -1.80 -13.74 -7.92
C ILE A 199 -2.01 -13.83 -6.41
N SER A 200 -2.41 -12.74 -5.75
CA SER A 200 -2.67 -12.72 -4.31
C SER A 200 -4.09 -13.22 -3.98
N GLN A 201 -5.04 -13.11 -4.92
CA GLN A 201 -6.42 -13.58 -4.73
C GLN A 201 -6.53 -15.10 -4.53
N VAL A 202 -5.54 -15.87 -4.94
CA VAL A 202 -5.54 -17.32 -4.69
C VAL A 202 -4.93 -17.68 -3.34
N ARG A 203 -4.30 -16.73 -2.64
CA ARG A 203 -3.45 -17.03 -1.50
C ARG A 203 -4.17 -16.93 -0.16
N ILE A 204 -5.39 -17.42 -0.06
CA ILE A 204 -6.15 -17.42 1.20
C ILE A 204 -5.37 -18.05 2.38
N ASP A 205 -4.44 -18.96 2.09
CA ASP A 205 -3.51 -19.63 3.01
C ASP A 205 -2.37 -18.74 3.54
N GLY A 206 -2.12 -17.59 2.93
CA GLY A 206 -0.99 -16.71 3.26
C GLY A 206 -1.25 -15.71 4.39
N HIS A 207 -2.48 -15.68 4.93
CA HIS A 207 -2.88 -14.72 5.96
C HIS A 207 -2.50 -15.20 7.37
N PRO A 208 -2.19 -14.28 8.31
CA PRO A 208 -1.98 -14.62 9.72
C PRO A 208 -3.21 -15.23 10.38
N SER A 209 -4.42 -14.95 9.88
CA SER A 209 -5.67 -15.42 10.45
C SER A 209 -5.74 -15.06 11.94
N VAL A 210 -5.96 -16.03 12.82
CA VAL A 210 -6.03 -15.85 14.27
C VAL A 210 -4.69 -15.43 14.91
N TYR A 211 -3.57 -15.60 14.20
CA TYR A 211 -2.23 -15.23 14.68
C TYR A 211 -1.85 -13.78 14.39
N GLY A 212 -2.75 -13.00 13.77
CA GLY A 212 -2.56 -11.58 13.48
C GLY A 212 -2.89 -10.68 14.67
N HIS A 213 -4.03 -10.00 14.60
CA HIS A 213 -4.42 -8.98 15.57
C HIS A 213 -4.68 -9.57 16.96
N GLY A 214 -3.69 -9.48 17.85
CA GLY A 214 -3.88 -9.72 19.29
C GLY A 214 -4.14 -11.19 19.68
N GLY A 215 -3.72 -12.14 18.85
CA GLY A 215 -3.70 -13.58 19.18
C GLY A 215 -5.06 -14.16 19.55
N HIS A 216 -5.86 -14.51 18.54
CA HIS A 216 -7.18 -15.15 18.62
C HIS A 216 -8.39 -14.25 18.93
N ARG A 217 -8.21 -12.93 19.11
CA ARG A 217 -9.34 -12.01 19.36
C ARG A 217 -10.10 -11.61 18.09
N ASP A 218 -9.38 -11.44 17.00
CA ASP A 218 -9.91 -11.10 15.68
C ASP A 218 -9.15 -11.90 14.60
N MET A 219 -9.81 -12.21 13.48
CA MET A 219 -9.15 -12.81 12.32
C MET A 219 -8.56 -11.73 11.41
N ASP A 220 -7.25 -11.80 11.17
CA ASP A 220 -6.58 -11.00 10.15
C ASP A 220 -6.55 -11.76 8.82
N CYS A 221 -7.49 -11.44 7.94
CA CYS A 221 -7.54 -11.95 6.57
C CYS A 221 -7.21 -10.84 5.55
N SER A 222 -6.41 -9.85 5.94
CA SER A 222 -6.00 -8.76 5.06
C SER A 222 -4.50 -8.58 4.97
N HIS A 223 -3.76 -8.70 6.08
CA HIS A 223 -2.30 -8.71 6.08
C HIS A 223 -1.75 -10.10 5.79
N TRP A 224 -0.46 -10.21 5.55
CA TRP A 224 0.19 -11.45 5.14
C TRP A 224 1.27 -11.86 6.13
N CYS A 225 1.38 -13.18 6.35
CA CYS A 225 2.52 -13.77 7.03
C CYS A 225 3.82 -13.45 6.29
N LEU A 226 4.91 -13.33 7.05
CA LEU A 226 6.29 -13.25 6.55
C LEU A 226 7.10 -14.41 7.12
N SER A 227 7.86 -15.18 6.32
CA SER A 227 7.91 -15.19 4.85
C SER A 227 6.56 -15.58 4.20
N GLY A 228 6.27 -15.06 3.02
CA GLY A 228 4.97 -15.31 2.36
C GLY A 228 4.70 -14.51 1.10
N VAL A 229 3.43 -14.14 0.90
CA VAL A 229 2.93 -13.46 -0.31
C VAL A 229 3.69 -12.16 -0.62
N PRO A 230 4.05 -11.29 0.35
CA PRO A 230 4.82 -10.09 0.06
C PRO A 230 6.22 -10.35 -0.50
N ASP A 231 6.81 -11.53 -0.24
CA ASP A 231 8.11 -11.90 -0.83
C ASP A 231 7.97 -12.05 -2.35
N ILE A 232 6.86 -12.61 -2.83
CA ILE A 232 6.55 -12.68 -4.26
C ILE A 232 6.37 -11.28 -4.84
N TRP A 233 5.71 -10.36 -4.15
CA TRP A 233 5.60 -8.97 -4.62
C TRP A 233 6.98 -8.32 -4.78
N ASN A 234 7.90 -8.62 -3.88
CA ASN A 234 9.28 -8.14 -3.95
C ASN A 234 10.11 -8.84 -5.04
N GLN A 235 9.82 -10.10 -5.37
CA GLN A 235 10.42 -10.75 -6.55
C GLN A 235 9.96 -10.09 -7.86
N PHE A 236 8.68 -9.68 -7.96
CA PHE A 236 8.19 -8.93 -9.11
C PHE A 236 8.84 -7.55 -9.20
N LEU A 237 8.94 -6.85 -8.07
CA LEU A 237 9.67 -5.58 -8.00
C LEU A 237 11.12 -5.75 -8.45
N TYR A 238 11.83 -6.76 -7.92
CA TYR A 238 13.20 -7.08 -8.30
C TYR A 238 13.31 -7.32 -9.81
N PHE A 239 12.46 -8.17 -10.39
CA PHE A 239 12.46 -8.44 -11.82
C PHE A 239 12.32 -7.17 -12.66
N MET A 240 11.39 -6.29 -12.29
CA MET A 240 11.15 -5.01 -12.97
C MET A 240 12.24 -3.96 -12.74
N LEU A 241 13.14 -4.18 -11.77
CA LEU A 241 14.26 -3.28 -11.54
C LEU A 241 15.47 -3.64 -12.41
N ILE A 242 15.70 -4.91 -12.65
CA ILE A 242 16.85 -5.42 -13.42
C ILE A 242 16.55 -5.68 -14.89
N HIS A 243 15.28 -5.56 -15.31
CA HIS A 243 14.82 -5.59 -16.70
C HIS A 243 13.99 -4.34 -17.01
#